data_AF-A0A1V5Q0Q0-F1
#
_entry.id   AF-A0A1V5Q0Q0-F1
#
_cell.length_a   1.000
_cell.length_b   1.000
_cell.length_c   1.000
_cell.angle_alpha   90.00
_cell.angle_beta   90.00
_cell.angle_gamma   90.00
#
_symmetry.space_group_name_H-M   'P 1'
#
loop_
_entity.id
_entity.type
_entity.pdbx_description
1 polymer ?
#
loop_
_entity_poly.entity_id
_entity_poly.type
_entity_poly.pdbx_seq_one_letter_code
_entity_poly.pdbx_strand_id
1 'polypeptide(L)'
;MAALTAQLELAQIWERWTEIAGPKLAPHGHPYTVKKGTLHIHANSPVWVHRYGYVKWDLLKKVNLMAGHELISDIFIGLASEDPNPAQDKVDK
;
A
#
# COMPACT_ATOMS: atom_id res chain seq x y z
N MET A 1 -18.67 12.14 12.33
CA MET A 1 -17.35 12.60 12.85
C MET A 1 -16.21 11.62 12.52
N ALA A 2 -16.41 10.29 12.55
CA ALA A 2 -15.31 9.32 12.35
C ALA A 2 -14.72 9.24 10.91
N ALA A 3 -15.51 9.52 9.87
CA ALA A 3 -15.05 9.36 8.49
C ALA A 3 -13.93 10.34 8.07
N LEU A 4 -13.89 11.54 8.66
CA LEU A 4 -12.87 12.54 8.36
C LEU A 4 -11.50 12.14 8.93
N THR A 5 -11.48 11.56 10.13
CA THR A 5 -10.24 11.12 10.79
C THR A 5 -9.54 10.03 9.98
N ALA A 6 -10.28 9.01 9.54
CA ALA A 6 -9.72 7.91 8.74
C ALA A 6 -9.13 8.40 7.40
N GLN A 7 -9.77 9.36 6.73
CA GLN A 7 -9.23 9.95 5.50
C GLN A 7 -7.91 10.71 5.75
N LEU A 8 -7.79 11.35 6.90
CA LEU A 8 -6.57 12.07 7.29
C LEU A 8 -5.42 11.11 7.60
N GLU A 9 -5.69 10.01 8.30
CA GLU A 9 -4.72 8.96 8.60
C GLU A 9 -4.22 8.28 7.33
N LEU A 10 -5.13 8.02 6.39
CA LEU A 10 -4.76 7.55 5.06
C LEU A 10 -3.82 8.54 4.39
N ALA A 11 -4.17 9.83 4.31
CA ALA A 11 -3.32 10.86 3.69
C ALA A 11 -1.91 10.92 4.30
N GLN A 12 -1.77 10.70 5.62
CA GLN A 12 -0.46 10.64 6.28
C GLN A 12 0.45 9.52 5.76
N ILE A 13 -0.11 8.41 5.26
CA ILE A 13 0.68 7.34 4.63
C ILE A 13 1.45 7.89 3.42
N TRP A 14 0.81 8.72 2.58
CA TRP A 14 1.46 9.33 1.42
C TRP A 14 2.51 10.35 1.84
N GLU A 15 2.18 11.23 2.80
CA GLU A 15 3.09 12.28 3.27
C GLU A 15 4.35 11.69 3.91
N ARG A 16 4.17 10.66 4.76
CA ARG A 16 5.25 10.02 5.51
C ARG A 16 5.81 8.79 4.82
N TRP A 17 5.45 8.54 3.56
CA TRP A 17 5.83 7.32 2.85
C TRP A 17 7.34 7.09 2.84
N THR A 18 8.12 8.16 2.65
CA THR A 18 9.58 8.12 2.64
C THR A 18 10.17 7.69 3.98
N GLU A 19 9.52 8.04 5.11
CA GLU A 19 9.91 7.57 6.44
C GLU A 19 9.55 6.10 6.66
N ILE A 20 8.36 5.70 6.20
CA ILE A 20 7.82 4.34 6.39
C ILE A 20 8.60 3.32 5.53
N ALA A 21 8.65 3.55 4.21
CA ALA A 21 9.34 2.68 3.27
C ALA A 21 10.87 2.85 3.35
N GLY A 22 11.33 4.05 3.74
CA GLY A 22 12.74 4.39 3.77
C GLY A 22 13.28 4.86 2.41
N PRO A 23 14.45 5.51 2.39
CA PRO A 23 14.98 6.23 1.24
C PRO A 23 15.32 5.33 0.04
N LYS A 24 15.50 4.02 0.27
CA LYS A 24 15.83 3.05 -0.79
C LYS A 24 14.60 2.45 -1.47
N LEU A 25 13.44 2.43 -0.80
CA LEU A 25 12.21 1.81 -1.31
C LEU A 25 11.24 2.86 -1.84
N ALA A 26 11.15 4.02 -1.16
CA ALA A 26 10.24 5.10 -1.51
C ALA A 26 10.33 5.61 -2.96
N PRO A 27 11.50 5.66 -3.62
CA PRO A 27 11.59 6.07 -5.03
C PRO A 27 11.08 5.03 -6.03
N HIS A 28 10.89 3.79 -5.57
CA HIS A 28 10.61 2.63 -6.43
C HIS A 28 9.27 1.98 -6.17
N GLY A 29 8.56 2.44 -5.15
CA GLY A 29 7.18 2.05 -4.91
C GLY A 29 6.46 3.13 -4.13
N HIS A 30 5.18 3.32 -4.46
CA HIS A 30 4.34 4.36 -3.85
C HIS A 30 3.00 3.76 -3.42
N PRO A 31 2.40 4.27 -2.33
CA PRO A 31 1.06 3.87 -1.94
C PRO A 31 0.08 4.36 -3.00
N TYR A 32 -0.81 3.48 -3.46
CA TYR A 32 -1.78 3.76 -4.50
C TYR A 32 -3.18 3.94 -3.91
N THR A 33 -3.62 3.01 -3.07
CA THR A 33 -4.93 3.07 -2.42
C THR A 33 -4.95 2.17 -1.20
N VAL A 34 -5.89 2.42 -0.29
CA VAL A 34 -6.22 1.49 0.80
C VAL A 34 -7.67 1.06 0.61
N LYS A 35 -7.90 -0.25 0.46
CA LYS A 35 -9.24 -0.82 0.30
C LYS A 35 -9.42 -1.99 1.23
N LYS A 36 -10.50 -1.98 2.02
CA LYS A 36 -10.84 -3.05 2.98
C LYS A 36 -9.69 -3.40 3.95
N GLY A 37 -8.88 -2.42 4.35
CA GLY A 37 -7.72 -2.64 5.22
C GLY A 37 -6.47 -3.14 4.50
N THR A 38 -6.48 -3.27 3.17
CA THR A 38 -5.29 -3.63 2.39
C THR A 38 -4.68 -2.39 1.74
N LEU A 39 -3.41 -2.11 2.03
CA LEU A 39 -2.65 -1.07 1.34
C LEU A 39 -2.08 -1.61 0.03
N HIS A 40 -2.44 -0.98 -1.07
CA HIS A 40 -1.93 -1.29 -2.39
C HIS A 40 -0.73 -0.39 -2.67
N ILE A 41 0.40 -1.00 -3.00
CA ILE A 41 1.64 -0.31 -3.37
C ILE A 41 1.91 -0.62 -4.85
N HIS A 42 2.15 0.43 -5.63
CA HIS A 42 2.63 0.29 -7.00
C HIS A 42 4.13 0.42 -7.02
N ALA A 43 4.80 -0.67 -7.41
CA ALA A 43 6.23 -0.70 -7.65
C ALA A 43 6.55 -0.45 -9.13
N ASN A 44 7.71 0.13 -9.41
CA ASN A 44 8.12 0.48 -10.76
C ASN A 44 8.72 -0.70 -11.56
N SER A 45 9.07 -1.82 -10.91
CA SER A 45 9.59 -3.02 -11.57
C SER A 45 9.36 -4.30 -10.74
N PRO A 46 9.39 -5.49 -11.38
CA PRO A 46 9.19 -6.77 -10.68
C PRO A 46 10.22 -7.03 -9.57
N VAL A 47 11.44 -6.51 -9.74
CA VAL A 47 12.50 -6.59 -8.73
C VAL A 47 12.07 -5.90 -7.45
N TRP A 48 11.41 -4.74 -7.57
CA TRP A 48 10.90 -4.00 -6.42
C TRP A 48 9.66 -4.65 -5.83
N VAL A 49 8.76 -5.24 -6.63
CA VAL A 49 7.64 -6.05 -6.11
C VAL A 49 8.15 -7.14 -5.17
N HIS A 50 9.13 -7.93 -5.62
CA HIS A 50 9.75 -8.98 -4.80
C HIS A 50 10.41 -8.40 -3.54
N ARG A 51 11.14 -7.28 -3.68
CA ARG A 51 11.82 -6.65 -2.54
C ARG A 51 10.85 -6.10 -1.50
N TYR A 52 9.78 -5.45 -1.93
CA TYR A 52 8.70 -5.01 -1.07
C TYR A 52 8.01 -6.20 -0.39
N GLY A 53 7.84 -7.32 -1.08
CA GLY A 53 7.33 -8.56 -0.49
C GLY A 53 8.16 -9.05 0.71
N TYR A 54 9.49 -8.91 0.65
CA TYR A 54 10.36 -9.27 1.77
C TYR A 54 10.19 -8.35 2.99
N VAL A 55 10.00 -7.05 2.76
CA VAL A 55 9.82 -6.05 3.83
C VAL A 55 8.36 -5.75 4.17
N LYS A 56 7.40 -6.44 3.54
CA LYS A 56 5.95 -6.25 3.70
C LYS A 56 5.52 -6.18 5.17
N TRP A 57 5.98 -7.14 5.97
CA TRP A 57 5.61 -7.23 7.38
C TRP A 57 6.16 -6.08 8.21
N ASP A 58 7.35 -5.58 7.88
CA ASP A 58 7.95 -4.42 8.52
C ASP A 58 7.20 -3.13 8.15
N LEU A 59 6.87 -2.98 6.87
CA LEU A 59 6.05 -1.89 6.35
C LEU A 59 4.67 -1.83 7.01
N LEU A 60 3.98 -2.97 7.11
CA LEU A 60 2.67 -3.06 7.76
C LEU A 60 2.74 -2.59 9.21
N LYS A 61 3.75 -3.05 9.96
CA LYS A 61 3.97 -2.62 11.35
C LYS A 61 4.21 -1.12 11.45
N LYS A 62 5.04 -0.55 10.56
CA LYS A 62 5.33 0.89 10.55
C LYS A 62 4.10 1.74 10.24
N VAL A 63 3.26 1.30 9.30
CA VAL A 63 2.01 1.99 8.97
C VAL A 63 1.06 1.98 10.18
N ASN A 64 0.86 0.83 10.80
CA ASN A 64 -0.02 0.73 11.99
C ASN A 64 0.57 1.48 13.20
N LEU A 65 1.89 1.46 13.37
CA LEU A 65 2.56 2.24 14.42
C LEU A 65 2.38 3.75 14.22
N MET A 66 2.39 4.22 12.97
CA MET A 66 2.13 5.62 12.63
C MET A 66 0.70 6.03 13.00
N ALA A 67 -0.28 5.18 12.72
CA ALA A 67 -1.68 5.42 13.08
C ALA A 67 -1.97 5.23 14.57
N GLY A 68 -1.15 4.46 15.29
CA GLY A 68 -1.37 4.10 16.69
C GLY A 68 -2.46 3.03 16.89
N HIS A 69 -3.03 2.50 15.81
CA HIS A 69 -4.00 1.41 15.78
C HIS A 69 -3.87 0.60 14.48
N GLU A 70 -4.67 -0.46 14.33
CA GLU A 70 -4.68 -1.27 13.10
C GLU A 70 -5.39 -0.54 11.96
N LEU A 71 -4.64 0.31 11.25
CA LEU A 71 -5.14 1.02 10.06
C LEU A 71 -5.20 0.10 8.84
N ILE A 72 -4.22 -0.79 8.71
CA ILE A 72 -4.15 -1.79 7.64
C ILE A 72 -3.88 -3.19 8.20
N SER A 73 -4.50 -4.19 7.61
CA SER A 73 -4.35 -5.60 7.95
C SER A 73 -3.50 -6.36 6.92
N ASP A 74 -3.34 -5.81 5.71
CA ASP A 74 -2.51 -6.43 4.68
C ASP A 74 -1.87 -5.40 3.73
N ILE A 75 -0.87 -5.86 2.98
CA ILE A 75 -0.23 -5.09 1.91
C ILE A 75 -0.19 -5.92 0.64
N PHE A 76 -0.73 -5.34 -0.44
CA PHE A 76 -0.64 -5.84 -1.80
C PHE A 76 0.37 -5.00 -2.58
N ILE A 77 1.29 -5.65 -3.29
CA ILE A 77 2.29 -4.96 -4.11
C ILE A 77 2.12 -5.43 -5.55
N GLY A 78 1.85 -4.48 -6.44
CA GLY A 78 1.68 -4.71 -7.87
C GLY A 78 2.58 -3.78 -8.69
N LEU A 79 2.67 -4.04 -9.99
CA LEU A 79 3.32 -3.11 -10.91
C LEU A 79 2.39 -1.93 -11.20
N ALA A 80 2.96 -0.74 -11.38
CA ALA A 80 2.18 0.46 -11.74
C ALA A 80 1.38 0.31 -13.05
N SER A 81 1.70 -0.68 -13.88
CA SER A 81 1.04 -1.00 -15.16
C SER A 81 0.05 -2.16 -15.09
N GLU A 82 -0.16 -2.75 -13.92
CA GLU A 82 -1.20 -3.75 -13.71
C GLU A 82 -2.17 -3.17 -12.68
N ASP A 83 -3.21 -2.50 -13.15
CA ASP A 83 -4.48 -2.47 -12.42
C ASP A 83 -4.99 -3.93 -12.40
N PRO A 84 -4.92 -4.70 -11.30
CA PRO A 84 -5.84 -5.81 -11.15
C PRO A 84 -7.21 -5.19 -10.93
N ASN A 85 -7.91 -4.87 -12.02
CA ASN A 85 -9.34 -4.64 -11.99
C ASN A 85 -10.00 -6.01 -11.73
N PRO A 86 -10.62 -6.27 -10.56
CA PRO A 86 -11.34 -7.52 -10.33
C PRO A 86 -12.68 -7.59 -11.10
N ALA A 87 -12.87 -6.79 -12.16
CA ALA A 87 -14.04 -6.81 -13.01
C ALA A 87 -13.77 -7.32 -14.45
N GLN A 88 -12.68 -8.06 -14.68
CA GLN A 88 -12.52 -8.85 -15.91
C GLN A 88 -12.39 -10.34 -15.59
N ASP A 89 -13.51 -10.94 -15.19
CA ASP A 89 -13.95 -12.23 -15.74
C ASP A 89 -15.48 -12.31 -15.68
N LYS A 90 -16.12 -11.58 -16.59
CA LYS A 90 -17.36 -12.04 -17.22
C LYS A 90 -17.06 -12.13 -18.71
N VAL A 91 -16.66 -13.33 -19.16
CA VAL A 91 -17.05 -13.82 -20.47
C VAL A 91 -17.47 -15.28 -20.29
N ASP A 92 -18.77 -15.45 -20.45
CA ASP A 92 -19.50 -16.67 -20.70
C ASP A 92 -18.73 -17.68 -21.58
N LYS A 93 -18.75 -18.94 -21.16
CA LYS A 93 -19.17 -20.03 -22.05
C LYS A 93 -19.84 -21.14 -21.27
#